data_AF-A0A0A2G955-F1
#
_entry.id   AF-A0A0A2G955-F1
#
_cell.length_a   1.000
_cell.length_b   1.000
_cell.length_c   1.000
_cell.angle_alpha   90.00
_cell.angle_beta   90.00
_cell.angle_gamma   90.00
#
_symmetry.space_group_name_H-M   'P 1'
#
loop_
_entity.id
_entity.type
_entity.pdbx_description
1 polymer ?
#
loop_
_entity_poly.entity_id
_entity_poly.type
_entity_poly.pdbx_seq_one_letter_code
_entity_poly.pdbx_strand_id
1 'polypeptide(L)'
;MNASISLNMKRMLPFFLFFFIGFSPLWVSCQKEKEIKSLTQLLREEEKAIDKFIASNNIVVEKAKEGQQEFKPDVYYKFSNNLYMCVIEKGGERAIPEKTRVNVRLKGHMFKDVKQLSFDNLSNGGYQDMEFLYVDRYNRGALHFIKLPSAPSSNLNSLMCEGLAFPMSLLGNGAKVRLIIPFAIGPELNYETGLSMYCEEVRYEFSKY
;
A
#
# COMPACT_ATOMS: atom_id res chain seq x y z
N MET A 1 -47.11 66.24 -56.09
CA MET A 1 -45.77 65.67 -56.34
C MET A 1 -44.77 66.50 -55.56
N ASN A 2 -44.27 65.94 -54.47
CA ASN A 2 -43.14 66.47 -53.70
C ASN A 2 -41.83 66.03 -54.35
N ALA A 3 -40.82 66.90 -54.33
CA ALA A 3 -39.40 66.55 -54.21
C ALA A 3 -38.65 67.88 -53.97
N SER A 4 -38.25 68.13 -52.72
CA SER A 4 -36.85 68.06 -52.24
C SER A 4 -36.03 69.30 -52.62
N ILE A 5 -35.23 69.87 -51.72
CA ILE A 5 -33.84 69.43 -51.50
C ILE A 5 -33.32 69.96 -50.15
N SER A 6 -32.41 69.16 -49.60
CA SER A 6 -31.66 69.28 -48.36
C SER A 6 -30.79 70.52 -48.22
N LEU A 7 -30.36 70.82 -46.98
CA LEU A 7 -28.95 71.02 -46.67
C LEU A 7 -28.67 71.14 -45.15
N ASN A 8 -27.57 70.48 -44.78
CA ASN A 8 -26.51 70.94 -43.89
C ASN A 8 -26.38 70.38 -42.46
N MET A 9 -25.11 70.09 -42.18
CA MET A 9 -24.50 69.42 -41.04
C MET A 9 -24.18 70.43 -39.92
N LYS A 10 -24.50 70.11 -38.65
CA LYS A 10 -23.66 70.47 -37.49
C LYS A 10 -24.17 69.89 -36.15
N ARG A 11 -23.20 69.27 -35.46
CA ARG A 11 -22.94 69.25 -34.00
C ARG A 11 -23.73 68.34 -33.04
N MET A 12 -22.90 67.59 -32.31
CA MET A 12 -22.97 67.15 -30.90
C MET A 12 -23.75 65.88 -30.53
N LEU A 13 -22.95 64.84 -30.22
CA LEU A 13 -23.13 63.76 -29.24
C LEU A 13 -23.75 64.28 -27.91
N PRO A 14 -24.25 63.43 -26.98
CA PRO A 14 -24.13 61.96 -26.94
C PRO A 14 -25.37 61.20 -26.44
N PHE A 15 -25.48 59.90 -26.75
CA PHE A 15 -26.04 58.96 -25.78
C PHE A 15 -25.36 57.59 -25.94
N PHE A 16 -24.57 57.26 -24.93
CA PHE A 16 -23.93 55.98 -24.69
C PHE A 16 -24.98 54.86 -24.66
N LEU A 17 -24.87 53.89 -25.57
CA LEU A 17 -25.53 52.59 -25.43
C LEU A 17 -24.42 51.55 -25.24
N PHE A 18 -24.18 51.26 -23.96
CA PHE A 18 -23.24 50.28 -23.45
C PHE A 18 -23.60 48.88 -23.98
N PHE A 19 -22.80 48.38 -24.91
CA PHE A 19 -22.79 46.97 -25.30
C PHE A 19 -21.76 46.26 -24.40
N PHE A 20 -22.17 45.82 -23.21
CA PHE A 20 -21.37 44.94 -22.36
C PHE A 20 -21.97 43.54 -22.40
N ILE A 21 -21.56 42.77 -23.42
CA ILE A 21 -21.60 41.31 -23.35
C ILE A 21 -20.62 40.92 -22.24
N GLY A 22 -21.17 40.48 -21.10
CA GLY A 22 -20.40 39.90 -20.02
C GLY A 22 -19.69 38.64 -20.48
N PHE A 23 -18.43 38.76 -20.88
CA PHE A 23 -17.51 37.64 -20.98
C PHE A 23 -17.14 37.25 -19.54
N SER A 24 -17.91 36.34 -18.94
CA SER A 24 -17.46 35.62 -17.76
C SER A 24 -16.31 34.70 -18.19
N PRO A 25 -15.07 34.85 -17.69
CA PRO A 25 -14.11 33.77 -17.86
C PRO A 25 -14.66 32.57 -17.09
N LEU A 26 -15.00 31.51 -17.81
CA LEU A 26 -15.23 30.20 -17.23
C LEU A 26 -13.95 29.86 -16.48
N TRP A 27 -14.02 29.88 -15.14
CA TRP A 27 -13.00 29.29 -14.30
C TRP A 27 -13.01 27.80 -14.65
N VAL A 28 -12.15 27.41 -15.58
CA VAL A 28 -11.82 26.01 -15.83
C VAL A 28 -11.22 25.54 -14.51
N SER A 29 -12.07 24.91 -13.70
CA SER A 29 -11.63 24.07 -12.60
C SER A 29 -10.68 23.07 -13.23
N CYS A 30 -9.38 23.32 -13.07
CA CYS A 30 -8.33 22.42 -13.43
C CYS A 30 -8.50 21.23 -12.48
N GLN A 31 -9.40 20.31 -12.83
CA GLN A 31 -9.37 18.96 -12.28
C GLN A 31 -7.97 18.49 -12.61
N LYS A 32 -7.09 18.44 -11.60
CA LYS A 32 -5.78 17.83 -11.74
C LYS A 32 -6.05 16.46 -12.34
N GLU A 33 -5.69 16.29 -13.61
CA GLU A 33 -5.63 14.98 -14.24
C GLU A 33 -4.92 14.07 -13.23
N LYS A 34 -5.53 12.93 -12.90
CA LYS A 34 -4.87 11.93 -12.07
C LYS A 34 -3.59 11.56 -12.82
N GLU A 35 -2.47 12.11 -12.39
CA GLU A 35 -1.16 11.84 -12.97
C GLU A 35 -0.94 10.32 -12.85
N ILE A 36 -0.95 9.63 -13.99
CA ILE A 36 -0.69 8.20 -14.05
C ILE A 36 0.79 8.02 -13.75
N LYS A 37 1.11 7.59 -12.53
CA LYS A 37 2.48 7.34 -12.11
C LYS A 37 3.02 6.08 -12.78
N SER A 38 4.23 6.15 -13.31
CA SER A 38 4.97 4.98 -13.80
C SER A 38 5.40 4.07 -12.64
N LEU A 39 5.59 2.78 -12.92
CA LEU A 39 6.11 1.82 -11.92
C LEU A 39 7.45 2.28 -11.32
N THR A 40 8.35 2.81 -12.14
CA THR A 40 9.64 3.36 -11.68
C THR A 40 9.48 4.52 -10.70
N GLN A 41 8.48 5.39 -10.92
CA GLN A 41 8.17 6.46 -9.97
C GLN A 41 7.59 5.89 -8.67
N LEU A 42 6.68 4.91 -8.75
CA LEU A 42 6.10 4.27 -7.57
C LEU A 42 7.17 3.59 -6.70
N LEU A 43 8.10 2.85 -7.31
CA LEU A 43 9.22 2.21 -6.61
C LEU A 43 10.13 3.23 -5.91
N ARG A 44 10.42 4.37 -6.56
CA ARG A 44 11.23 5.43 -5.96
C ARG A 44 10.50 6.14 -4.81
N GLU A 45 9.20 6.35 -4.95
CA GLU A 45 8.37 6.95 -3.89
C GLU A 45 8.26 6.03 -2.68
N GLU A 46 8.11 4.72 -2.91
CA GLU A 46 8.12 3.70 -1.88
C GLU A 46 9.44 3.68 -1.09
N GLU A 47 10.58 3.67 -1.78
CA GLU A 47 11.89 3.66 -1.11
C GLU A 47 12.02 4.85 -0.16
N LYS A 48 11.67 6.06 -0.63
CA LYS A 48 11.66 7.28 0.18
C LYS A 48 10.68 7.21 1.35
N ALA A 49 9.49 6.67 1.13
CA ALA A 49 8.46 6.50 2.14
C ALA A 49 8.94 5.58 3.28
N ILE A 50 9.53 4.43 2.93
CA ILE A 50 10.08 3.47 3.87
C ILE A 50 11.27 4.08 4.64
N ASP A 51 12.20 4.74 3.96
CA ASP A 51 13.35 5.39 4.59
C ASP A 51 12.91 6.46 5.61
N LYS A 52 11.93 7.29 5.22
CA LYS A 52 11.34 8.28 6.12
C LYS A 52 10.65 7.62 7.31
N PHE A 53 9.91 6.53 7.09
CA PHE A 53 9.25 5.78 8.15
C PHE A 53 10.27 5.20 9.15
N ILE A 54 11.34 4.57 8.65
CA ILE A 54 12.43 4.02 9.47
C ILE A 54 13.06 5.12 10.32
N ALA A 55 13.43 6.24 9.71
CA ALA A 55 14.05 7.36 10.41
C ALA A 55 13.12 7.97 11.46
N SER A 56 11.84 8.19 11.12
CA SER A 56 10.87 8.82 12.02
C SER A 56 10.52 7.95 13.23
N ASN A 57 10.65 6.63 13.10
CA ASN A 57 10.37 5.66 14.17
C ASN A 57 11.64 5.14 14.86
N ASN A 58 12.83 5.69 14.56
CA ASN A 58 14.12 5.25 15.10
C ASN A 58 14.37 3.74 14.93
N ILE A 59 13.96 3.17 13.79
CA ILE A 59 14.11 1.75 13.51
C ILE A 59 15.55 1.43 13.13
N VAL A 60 16.15 0.46 13.83
CA VAL A 60 17.49 -0.05 13.49
C VAL A 60 17.35 -1.10 12.40
N VAL A 61 18.08 -0.93 11.30
CA VAL A 61 18.07 -1.85 10.16
C VAL A 61 19.45 -2.45 9.91
N GLU A 62 19.51 -3.78 9.80
CA GLU A 62 20.67 -4.52 9.31
C GLU A 62 20.32 -5.23 7.98
N LYS A 63 21.31 -5.47 7.13
CA LYS A 63 21.12 -6.31 5.95
C LYS A 63 21.05 -7.78 6.37
N ALA A 64 20.03 -8.50 5.92
CA ALA A 64 19.92 -9.93 6.18
C ALA A 64 21.02 -10.70 5.43
N LYS A 65 21.53 -11.76 6.06
CA LYS A 65 22.40 -12.74 5.39
C LYS A 65 21.53 -13.84 4.76
N GLU A 66 22.07 -14.48 3.74
CA GLU A 66 21.44 -15.69 3.20
C GLU A 66 21.33 -16.75 4.30
N GLY A 67 20.15 -17.37 4.42
CA GLY A 67 19.88 -18.37 5.45
C GLY A 67 19.89 -17.84 6.88
N GLN A 68 19.66 -16.54 7.11
CA GLN A 68 19.60 -15.92 8.44
C GLN A 68 18.75 -16.76 9.44
N GLN A 69 19.37 -17.20 10.54
CA GLN A 69 18.67 -17.98 11.59
C GLN A 69 18.67 -17.30 12.97
N GLU A 70 19.58 -16.36 13.21
CA GLU A 70 19.73 -15.63 14.46
C GLU A 70 19.22 -14.21 14.28
N PHE A 71 18.46 -13.70 15.25
CA PHE A 71 17.85 -12.38 15.16
C PHE A 71 18.10 -11.62 16.45
N LYS A 72 18.65 -10.41 16.33
CA LYS A 72 18.79 -9.52 17.48
C LYS A 72 17.42 -8.94 17.84
N PRO A 73 17.12 -8.77 19.15
CA PRO A 73 15.92 -8.06 19.58
C PRO A 73 15.86 -6.65 18.99
N ASP A 74 14.67 -6.22 18.58
CA ASP A 74 14.35 -4.89 18.05
C ASP A 74 15.20 -4.40 16.85
N VAL A 75 15.83 -5.33 16.13
CA VAL A 75 16.52 -5.06 14.86
C VAL A 75 15.67 -5.58 13.70
N TYR A 76 15.43 -4.70 12.72
CA TYR A 76 14.83 -5.09 11.46
C TYR A 76 15.91 -5.57 10.49
N TYR A 77 15.73 -6.75 9.91
CA TYR A 77 16.59 -7.26 8.86
C TYR A 77 15.96 -7.00 7.49
N LYS A 78 16.67 -6.31 6.60
CA LYS A 78 16.29 -6.10 5.20
C LYS A 78 16.74 -7.29 4.35
N PHE A 79 15.80 -8.05 3.82
CA PHE A 79 16.02 -9.23 2.98
C PHE A 79 16.19 -8.85 1.50
N SER A 80 16.62 -9.82 0.69
CA SER A 80 16.85 -9.64 -0.75
C SER A 80 15.58 -9.31 -1.54
N ASN A 81 14.41 -9.74 -1.07
CA ASN A 81 13.10 -9.35 -1.62
C ASN A 81 12.59 -8.00 -1.08
N ASN A 82 13.45 -7.22 -0.41
CA ASN A 82 13.16 -5.92 0.21
C ASN A 82 12.20 -5.96 1.41
N LEU A 83 11.80 -7.13 1.91
CA LEU A 83 11.09 -7.22 3.18
C LEU A 83 11.98 -6.76 4.33
N TYR A 84 11.43 -5.98 5.26
CA TYR A 84 12.07 -5.71 6.56
C TYR A 84 11.33 -6.49 7.64
N MET A 85 12.04 -7.34 8.37
CA MET A 85 11.46 -8.17 9.42
C MET A 85 12.23 -8.02 10.73
N CYS A 86 11.51 -7.71 11.80
CA CYS A 86 11.99 -7.80 13.18
C CYS A 86 11.33 -9.01 13.83
N VAL A 87 12.13 -9.96 14.32
CA VAL A 87 11.62 -11.17 14.97
C VAL A 87 11.39 -10.88 16.46
N ILE A 88 10.16 -11.06 16.92
CA ILE A 88 9.79 -10.97 18.34
C ILE A 88 9.92 -12.36 18.97
N GLU A 89 9.30 -13.36 18.34
CA GLU A 89 9.37 -14.76 18.73
C GLU A 89 9.62 -15.61 17.49
N LYS A 90 10.65 -16.48 17.53
CA LYS A 90 11.04 -17.32 16.39
C LYS A 90 10.06 -18.48 16.13
N GLY A 91 9.25 -18.83 17.13
CA GLY A 91 8.41 -20.02 17.10
C GLY A 91 9.20 -21.32 17.18
N GLY A 92 8.50 -22.44 17.00
CA GLY A 92 9.03 -23.81 17.12
C GLY A 92 9.20 -24.51 15.76
N GLU A 93 8.37 -25.52 15.50
CA GLU A 93 8.44 -26.39 14.32
C GLU A 93 8.36 -25.58 13.01
N ARG A 94 9.26 -25.86 12.06
CA ARG A 94 9.30 -25.21 10.73
C ARG A 94 8.11 -25.66 9.88
N ALA A 95 7.62 -24.79 9.00
CA ALA A 95 6.57 -25.15 8.06
C ALA A 95 7.10 -26.18 7.04
N ILE A 96 6.25 -27.15 6.69
CA ILE A 96 6.52 -28.14 5.66
C ILE A 96 5.76 -27.74 4.39
N PRO A 97 6.46 -27.54 3.25
CA PRO A 97 5.82 -27.17 1.99
C PRO A 97 4.69 -28.11 1.61
N GLU A 98 3.60 -27.54 1.11
CA GLU A 98 2.38 -28.23 0.64
C GLU A 98 1.64 -29.05 1.73
N LYS A 99 2.06 -28.97 3.00
CA LYS A 99 1.42 -29.68 4.13
C LYS A 99 0.99 -28.76 5.27
N THR A 100 1.73 -27.69 5.52
CA THR A 100 1.45 -26.77 6.64
C THR A 100 0.46 -25.69 6.23
N ARG A 101 -0.71 -25.69 6.87
CA ARG A 101 -1.63 -24.54 6.84
C ARG A 101 -1.21 -23.55 7.91
N VAL A 102 -1.21 -22.27 7.57
CA VAL A 102 -0.75 -21.19 8.42
C VAL A 102 -1.88 -20.20 8.61
N ASN A 103 -2.26 -19.99 9.87
CA ASN A 103 -3.21 -18.99 10.30
C ASN A 103 -2.44 -17.72 10.69
N VAL A 104 -2.90 -16.59 10.18
CA VAL A 104 -2.26 -15.29 10.34
C VAL A 104 -3.23 -14.32 10.99
N ARG A 105 -2.80 -13.76 12.12
CA ARG A 105 -3.45 -12.61 12.74
C ARG A 105 -2.47 -11.45 12.83
N LEU A 106 -2.92 -10.26 12.50
CA LEU A 106 -2.08 -9.07 12.41
C LEU A 106 -2.82 -7.79 12.77
N LYS A 107 -2.03 -6.80 13.15
CA LYS A 107 -2.47 -5.41 13.26
C LYS A 107 -1.41 -4.47 12.69
N GLY A 108 -1.86 -3.34 12.17
CA GLY A 108 -0.97 -2.35 11.59
C GLY A 108 -1.70 -1.38 10.68
N HIS A 109 -0.94 -0.81 9.74
CA HIS A 109 -1.48 0.17 8.82
C HIS A 109 -0.70 0.25 7.51
N MET A 110 -1.38 0.73 6.47
CA MET A 110 -0.76 1.14 5.21
C MET A 110 -0.23 2.55 5.32
N PHE A 111 0.84 2.83 4.59
CA PHE A 111 1.46 4.14 4.58
C PHE A 111 2.14 4.45 3.23
N LYS A 112 2.38 5.74 3.04
CA LYS A 112 3.28 6.29 2.03
C LYS A 112 4.07 7.42 2.67
N ASP A 113 3.54 8.64 2.67
CA ASP A 113 4.14 9.75 3.41
C ASP A 113 3.64 9.87 4.86
N VAL A 114 2.42 9.37 5.08
CA VAL A 114 1.68 9.34 6.35
C VAL A 114 0.91 8.03 6.46
N LYS A 115 0.47 7.70 7.68
CA LYS A 115 -0.47 6.61 7.94
C LYS A 115 -1.78 6.84 7.19
N GLN A 116 -2.30 5.78 6.56
CA GLN A 116 -3.56 5.82 5.82
C GLN A 116 -4.60 4.87 6.41
N LEU A 117 -4.64 3.63 5.93
CA LEU A 117 -5.64 2.64 6.31
C LEU A 117 -5.09 1.74 7.41
N SER A 118 -5.83 1.59 8.51
CA SER A 118 -5.47 0.66 9.58
C SER A 118 -6.20 -0.67 9.41
N PHE A 119 -5.59 -1.75 9.87
CA PHE A 119 -6.17 -3.08 9.89
C PHE A 119 -5.83 -3.76 11.21
N ASP A 120 -6.77 -4.54 11.73
CA ASP A 120 -6.60 -5.30 12.97
C ASP A 120 -7.58 -6.47 12.98
N ASN A 121 -7.08 -7.68 12.73
CA ASN A 121 -7.80 -8.91 13.10
C ASN A 121 -7.14 -9.60 14.30
N LEU A 122 -6.12 -9.00 14.92
CA LEU A 122 -5.39 -9.58 16.04
C LEU A 122 -6.09 -9.29 17.38
N SER A 123 -6.48 -8.03 17.59
CA SER A 123 -7.18 -7.56 18.79
C SER A 123 -8.69 -7.56 18.59
N ASN A 124 -9.16 -7.48 17.35
CA ASN A 124 -10.58 -7.43 17.02
C ASN A 124 -11.15 -8.83 16.75
N GLY A 125 -11.95 -9.34 17.68
CA GLY A 125 -12.62 -10.64 17.56
C GLY A 125 -13.71 -10.72 16.48
N GLY A 126 -14.08 -9.60 15.86
CA GLY A 126 -15.04 -9.57 14.75
C GLY A 126 -14.46 -10.00 13.40
N TYR A 127 -13.14 -10.12 13.28
CA TYR A 127 -12.47 -10.60 12.07
C TYR A 127 -11.98 -12.04 12.26
N GLN A 128 -12.15 -12.83 11.20
CA GLN A 128 -11.57 -14.18 11.13
C GLN A 128 -10.06 -14.13 10.88
N ASP A 129 -9.42 -15.26 11.14
CA ASP A 129 -8.04 -15.52 10.77
C ASP A 129 -7.89 -15.52 9.24
N MET A 130 -6.75 -15.02 8.76
CA MET A 130 -6.35 -15.24 7.37
C MET A 130 -5.60 -16.56 7.30
N GLU A 131 -5.84 -17.35 6.27
CA GLU A 131 -5.23 -18.69 6.15
C GLU A 131 -4.54 -18.86 4.79
N PHE A 132 -3.37 -19.51 4.82
CA PHE A 132 -2.68 -19.93 3.60
C PHE A 132 -2.00 -21.29 3.77
N LEU A 133 -1.87 -22.03 2.67
CA LEU A 133 -1.01 -23.21 2.61
C LEU A 133 0.40 -22.76 2.26
N TYR A 134 1.37 -23.09 3.11
CA TYR A 134 2.77 -22.80 2.84
C TYR A 134 3.27 -23.65 1.66
N VAL A 135 3.90 -23.01 0.68
CA VAL A 135 4.51 -23.69 -0.47
C VAL A 135 5.92 -23.15 -0.71
N ASP A 136 6.80 -24.02 -1.21
CA ASP A 136 8.18 -23.65 -1.50
C ASP A 136 8.50 -23.91 -2.98
N ARG A 137 8.09 -22.99 -3.86
CA ARG A 137 8.34 -23.06 -5.30
C ARG A 137 9.31 -21.97 -5.75
N TYR A 138 10.61 -22.18 -5.55
CA TYR A 138 11.64 -21.26 -6.07
C TYR A 138 11.74 -21.22 -7.61
N ASN A 139 11.27 -22.26 -8.32
CA ASN A 139 11.52 -22.40 -9.76
C ASN A 139 10.58 -21.64 -10.70
N ARG A 140 9.52 -20.99 -10.22
CA ARG A 140 8.64 -20.16 -11.06
C ARG A 140 8.14 -18.93 -10.30
N GLY A 141 8.97 -17.90 -10.27
CA GLY A 141 8.58 -16.50 -10.07
C GLY A 141 7.59 -16.26 -8.92
N ALA A 142 8.13 -16.20 -7.71
CA ALA A 142 7.55 -15.57 -6.51
C ALA A 142 6.08 -15.88 -6.21
N LEU A 143 5.80 -16.96 -5.47
CA LEU A 143 4.66 -17.07 -4.55
C LEU A 143 4.90 -18.24 -3.58
N HIS A 144 5.20 -17.93 -2.31
CA HIS A 144 5.46 -18.91 -1.22
C HIS A 144 4.18 -19.32 -0.46
N PHE A 145 3.01 -19.09 -1.06
CA PHE A 145 1.74 -19.41 -0.43
C PHE A 145 0.62 -19.67 -1.44
N ILE A 146 -0.36 -20.48 -1.03
CA ILE A 146 -1.66 -20.61 -1.69
C ILE A 146 -2.71 -20.09 -0.72
N LYS A 147 -3.45 -19.04 -1.11
CA LYS A 147 -4.57 -18.51 -0.30
C LYS A 147 -5.60 -19.62 -0.11
N LEU A 148 -6.01 -19.85 1.14
CA LEU A 148 -7.10 -20.78 1.42
C LEU A 148 -8.44 -20.03 1.42
N PRO A 149 -9.56 -20.69 1.10
CA PRO A 149 -10.87 -20.08 1.19
C PRO A 149 -11.16 -19.69 2.64
N SER A 150 -11.56 -18.44 2.89
CA SER A 150 -12.07 -18.08 4.21
C SER A 150 -13.57 -18.30 4.32
N ALA A 151 -14.02 -18.47 5.55
CA ALA A 151 -15.43 -18.38 5.89
C ALA A 151 -16.04 -17.06 5.37
N PRO A 152 -17.33 -17.04 4.99
CA PRO A 152 -17.99 -15.89 4.34
C PRO A 152 -18.19 -14.65 5.24
N SER A 153 -17.58 -14.61 6.42
CA SER A 153 -17.62 -13.48 7.36
C SER A 153 -16.51 -12.46 7.10
N SER A 154 -16.55 -11.34 7.82
CA SER A 154 -15.51 -10.31 7.81
C SER A 154 -14.11 -10.90 8.01
N ASN A 155 -13.25 -10.71 7.03
CA ASN A 155 -11.86 -11.16 7.04
C ASN A 155 -10.97 -10.12 6.36
N LEU A 156 -9.66 -10.31 6.47
CA LEU A 156 -8.65 -9.41 5.90
C LEU A 156 -7.88 -10.07 4.74
N ASN A 157 -8.44 -11.10 4.09
CA ASN A 157 -7.73 -11.91 3.09
C ASN A 157 -7.16 -11.13 1.91
N SER A 158 -7.76 -9.99 1.57
CA SER A 158 -7.23 -9.10 0.53
C SER A 158 -5.83 -8.58 0.86
N LEU A 159 -5.45 -8.56 2.15
CA LEU A 159 -4.11 -8.20 2.63
C LEU A 159 -3.08 -9.33 2.48
N MET A 160 -3.50 -10.56 2.19
CA MET A 160 -2.57 -11.67 2.07
C MET A 160 -1.64 -11.50 0.86
N CYS A 161 -0.32 -11.54 1.10
CA CYS A 161 0.73 -11.23 0.15
C CYS A 161 2.04 -12.00 0.42
N GLU A 162 3.03 -11.91 -0.47
CA GLU A 162 4.33 -12.55 -0.31
C GLU A 162 5.03 -12.11 0.98
N GLY A 163 5.02 -10.81 1.29
CA GLY A 163 5.67 -10.29 2.49
C GLY A 163 5.11 -10.87 3.80
N LEU A 164 3.82 -11.25 3.84
CA LEU A 164 3.22 -11.93 4.99
C LEU A 164 3.55 -13.42 5.02
N ALA A 165 3.77 -14.07 3.87
CA ALA A 165 4.12 -15.49 3.81
C ALA A 165 5.62 -15.74 4.05
N PHE A 166 6.48 -14.81 3.63
CA PHE A 166 7.94 -14.96 3.66
C PHE A 166 8.51 -15.39 5.03
N PRO A 167 8.04 -14.86 6.18
CA PRO A 167 8.56 -15.28 7.48
C PRO A 167 8.50 -16.80 7.72
N MET A 168 7.57 -17.53 7.10
CA MET A 168 7.46 -18.99 7.26
C MET A 168 8.63 -19.76 6.64
N SER A 169 9.35 -19.15 5.70
CA SER A 169 10.62 -19.67 5.17
C SER A 169 11.78 -19.64 6.19
N LEU A 170 11.62 -18.95 7.33
CA LEU A 170 12.67 -18.81 8.36
C LEU A 170 12.19 -19.12 9.79
N LEU A 171 10.92 -18.86 10.11
CA LEU A 171 10.31 -18.95 11.45
C LEU A 171 9.24 -20.03 11.55
N GLY A 172 9.06 -20.58 12.76
CA GLY A 172 8.21 -21.74 13.02
C GLY A 172 6.83 -21.42 13.57
N ASN A 173 6.12 -22.47 13.98
CA ASN A 173 4.82 -22.37 14.63
C ASN A 173 4.88 -21.49 15.89
N GLY A 174 3.91 -20.59 16.07
CA GLY A 174 3.87 -19.61 17.16
C GLY A 174 4.79 -18.40 16.96
N ALA A 175 5.34 -18.21 15.76
CA ALA A 175 6.20 -17.07 15.48
C ALA A 175 5.44 -15.73 15.58
N LYS A 176 6.15 -14.71 16.08
CA LYS A 176 5.66 -13.33 16.15
C LYS A 176 6.70 -12.38 15.57
N VAL A 177 6.27 -11.45 14.73
CA VAL A 177 7.16 -10.52 14.02
C VAL A 177 6.54 -9.13 13.89
N ARG A 178 7.38 -8.15 13.59
CA ARG A 178 6.99 -6.87 13.00
C ARG A 178 7.52 -6.79 11.58
N LEU A 179 6.75 -6.21 10.67
CA LEU A 179 7.12 -6.16 9.24
C LEU A 179 6.98 -4.75 8.68
N ILE A 180 7.90 -4.38 7.80
CA ILE A 180 7.68 -3.31 6.81
C ILE A 180 7.69 -3.99 5.45
N ILE A 181 6.54 -3.94 4.78
CA ILE A 181 6.28 -4.66 3.54
C ILE A 181 6.14 -3.64 2.40
N PRO A 182 7.11 -3.61 1.46
CA PRO A 182 6.96 -2.90 0.20
C PRO A 182 5.69 -3.34 -0.57
N PHE A 183 5.04 -2.43 -1.29
CA PHE A 183 3.91 -2.70 -2.17
C PHE A 183 4.26 -3.75 -3.23
N ALA A 184 5.51 -3.80 -3.69
CA ALA A 184 5.96 -4.76 -4.71
C ALA A 184 5.82 -6.23 -4.27
N ILE A 185 5.90 -6.49 -2.96
CA ILE A 185 5.64 -7.81 -2.34
C ILE A 185 4.43 -7.78 -1.40
N GLY A 186 3.63 -6.71 -1.51
CA GLY A 186 2.50 -6.39 -0.67
C GLY A 186 1.16 -6.88 -1.25
N PRO A 187 0.04 -6.48 -0.63
CA PRO A 187 -1.30 -6.79 -1.14
C PRO A 187 -1.51 -6.25 -2.56
N GLU A 188 -2.21 -7.00 -3.41
CA GLU A 188 -2.49 -6.60 -4.81
C GLU A 188 -3.18 -5.23 -4.91
N LEU A 189 -4.08 -4.92 -3.97
CA LEU A 189 -4.79 -3.64 -3.93
C LEU A 189 -3.88 -2.40 -3.74
N ASN A 190 -2.64 -2.61 -3.30
CA ASN A 190 -1.68 -1.54 -3.07
C ASN A 190 -0.80 -1.27 -4.31
N TYR A 191 -0.85 -2.12 -5.34
CA TYR A 191 0.06 -2.04 -6.48
C TYR A 191 -0.13 -0.74 -7.29
N GLU A 192 -1.38 -0.33 -7.51
CA GLU A 192 -1.69 0.89 -8.26
C GLU A 192 -1.39 2.18 -7.47
N THR A 193 -1.45 2.10 -6.14
CA THR A 193 -1.29 3.27 -5.25
C THR A 193 0.14 3.41 -4.72
N GLY A 194 0.93 2.34 -4.77
CA GLY A 194 2.27 2.24 -4.20
C GLY A 194 2.25 2.35 -2.68
N LEU A 195 1.24 1.78 -2.01
CA LEU A 195 1.14 1.80 -0.55
C LEU A 195 1.94 0.67 0.08
N SER A 196 2.91 1.04 0.93
CA SER A 196 3.62 0.11 1.78
C SER A 196 2.77 -0.26 3.00
N MET A 197 3.07 -1.39 3.63
CA MET A 197 2.34 -1.88 4.81
C MET A 197 3.30 -2.02 5.99
N TYR A 198 2.96 -1.41 7.12
CA TYR A 198 3.61 -1.64 8.39
C TYR A 198 2.73 -2.55 9.25
N CYS A 199 3.26 -3.71 9.58
CA CYS A 199 2.63 -4.63 10.54
C CYS A 199 3.31 -4.46 11.88
N GLU A 200 2.59 -3.86 12.82
CA GLU A 200 3.03 -3.66 14.21
C GLU A 200 3.24 -5.00 14.92
N GLU A 201 2.41 -5.98 14.59
CA GLU A 201 2.53 -7.36 15.05
C GLU A 201 1.83 -8.29 14.06
N VAL A 202 2.50 -9.40 13.72
CA VAL A 202 1.94 -10.54 12.98
C VAL A 202 2.21 -11.80 13.78
N ARG A 203 1.18 -12.62 13.97
CA ARG A 203 1.24 -13.92 14.64
C ARG A 203 0.95 -15.03 13.64
N TYR A 204 1.72 -16.10 13.73
CA TYR A 204 1.60 -17.28 12.88
C TYR A 204 1.34 -18.52 13.72
N GLU A 205 0.22 -19.20 13.44
CA GLU A 205 -0.12 -20.46 14.06
C GLU A 205 -0.31 -21.53 12.99
N PHE A 206 0.26 -22.71 13.19
CA PHE A 206 0.18 -23.80 12.22
C PHE A 206 -0.96 -24.72 12.59
N SER A 207 -1.74 -25.08 11.57
CA SER A 207 -2.63 -26.22 11.62
C SER A 207 -2.08 -27.31 10.70
N LYS A 208 -2.10 -28.56 11.19
CA LYS A 208 -1.74 -29.73 10.39
C LYS A 208 -2.99 -30.27 9.72
N TYR A 209 -2.80 -30.76 8.50
CA TYR A 209 -3.76 -31.62 7.81
C TYR A 209 -3.66 -33.05 8.35
#